data_AF-A0A950KSR6-F1
#
_entry.id   AF-A0A950KSR6-F1
#
_cell.length_a   1.000
_cell.length_b   1.000
_cell.length_c   1.000
_cell.angle_alpha   90.00
_cell.angle_beta   90.00
_cell.angle_gamma   90.00
#
_symmetry.space_group_name_H-M   'P 1'
#
loop_
_entity.id
_entity.type
_entity.pdbx_description
1 polymer ?
#
loop_
_entity_poly.entity_id
_entity_poly.type
_entity_poly.pdbx_seq_one_letter_code
_entity_poly.pdbx_strand_id
1 'polypeptide(L)'
;MGTEDRVPSSNEERAQESLPGRPSVADYALLEELRFVRREAQAEANLAYEDWIATPSGERYAVYRAAQDRADAAQDQLAEWASEIGRELSGSGLAVQALG
;
A
#
# COMPACT_ATOMS: atom_id res chain seq x y z
N MET A 1 48.39 -7.39 30.84
CA MET A 1 48.38 -6.03 30.25
C MET A 1 48.49 -6.21 28.75
N GLY A 2 47.46 -5.81 28.01
CA GLY A 2 47.27 -6.12 26.59
C GLY A 2 45.80 -6.41 26.28
N THR A 3 44.95 -5.40 26.50
CA THR A 3 43.68 -5.21 25.79
C THR A 3 44.01 -5.09 24.28
N GLU A 4 43.18 -5.45 23.30
CA GLU A 4 41.78 -5.13 23.14
C GLU A 4 41.22 -5.91 21.94
N ASP A 5 39.97 -6.31 22.08
CA ASP A 5 38.90 -6.17 21.08
C ASP A 5 39.03 -6.81 19.69
N ARG A 6 38.58 -8.07 19.66
CA ARG A 6 37.76 -8.57 18.56
C ARG A 6 36.47 -7.76 18.51
N VAL A 7 36.45 -6.71 17.69
CA VAL A 7 35.22 -6.00 17.31
C VAL A 7 34.23 -7.03 16.73
N PRO A 8 33.09 -7.32 17.36
CA PRO A 8 31.97 -7.89 16.62
C PRO A 8 31.48 -6.77 15.71
N SER A 9 31.52 -7.04 14.40
CA SER A 9 30.87 -6.19 13.41
C SER A 9 29.38 -6.18 13.71
N SER A 10 28.93 -5.23 14.54
CA SER A 10 27.52 -4.98 14.86
C SER A 10 26.84 -4.34 13.66
N ASN A 11 26.77 -5.08 12.56
CA ASN A 11 26.19 -4.64 11.29
C ASN A 11 25.05 -5.52 10.81
N GLU A 12 24.52 -6.43 11.64
CA GLU A 12 23.49 -7.39 11.19
C GLU A 12 22.11 -7.23 11.82
N GLU A 13 21.93 -6.45 12.89
CA GLU A 13 20.60 -6.31 13.51
C GLU A 13 20.36 -4.89 14.02
N ARG A 14 20.59 -3.87 13.19
CA ARG A 14 19.80 -2.64 13.36
C ARG A 14 18.38 -3.02 13.01
N ALA A 15 17.66 -3.39 14.06
CA ALA A 15 16.25 -3.64 14.09
C ALA A 15 15.57 -2.75 13.07
N GLN A 16 14.69 -3.37 12.29
CA GLN A 16 13.61 -2.71 11.58
C GLN A 16 12.66 -2.07 12.61
N GLU A 17 13.20 -1.26 13.53
CA GLU A 17 12.47 -0.39 14.43
C GLU A 17 11.86 0.68 13.52
N SER A 18 10.63 0.41 13.09
CA SER A 18 9.71 1.44 12.70
C SER A 18 9.66 2.42 13.86
N LEU A 19 10.37 3.54 13.73
CA LEU A 19 10.26 4.65 14.66
C LEU A 19 8.77 4.97 14.80
N PRO A 20 8.25 5.12 16.03
CA PRO A 20 6.83 5.39 16.24
C PRO A 20 6.42 6.62 15.43
N GLY A 21 5.49 6.44 14.49
CA GLY A 21 5.02 7.49 13.59
C GLY A 21 5.76 7.62 12.25
N ARG A 22 6.60 6.65 11.84
CA ARG A 22 7.08 6.56 10.44
C ARG A 22 6.61 5.23 9.81
N PRO A 23 6.04 5.25 8.59
CA PRO A 23 5.71 4.02 7.88
C PRO A 23 6.94 3.15 7.70
N SER A 24 6.77 1.85 7.93
CA SER A 24 7.81 0.83 7.76
C SER A 24 8.11 0.59 6.28
N VAL A 25 9.19 -0.16 6.00
CA VAL A 25 9.48 -0.63 4.63
C VAL A 25 8.35 -1.51 4.08
N ALA A 26 7.73 -2.33 4.95
CA ALA A 26 6.60 -3.17 4.57
C ALA A 26 5.38 -2.34 4.17
N ASP A 27 5.13 -1.22 4.85
CA ASP A 27 4.04 -0.30 4.52
C ASP A 27 4.23 0.32 3.13
N TYR A 28 5.46 0.75 2.81
CA TYR A 28 5.77 1.27 1.48
C TYR A 28 5.66 0.19 0.39
N ALA A 29 6.09 -1.04 0.67
CA ALA A 29 5.93 -2.16 -0.26
C ALA A 29 4.45 -2.44 -0.53
N LEU A 30 3.62 -2.53 0.53
CA LEU A 30 2.19 -2.75 0.41
C LEU A 30 1.48 -1.61 -0.35
N LEU A 31 1.86 -0.35 -0.12
CA LEU A 31 1.35 0.79 -0.87
C LEU A 31 1.61 0.67 -2.37
N GLU A 32 2.82 0.28 -2.76
CA GLU A 32 3.16 0.10 -4.17
C GLU A 32 2.39 -1.04 -4.81
N GLU A 33 2.20 -2.15 -4.10
CA GLU A 33 1.34 -3.26 -4.56
C GLU A 33 -0.12 -2.82 -4.74
N LEU A 34 -0.71 -2.12 -3.77
CA LEU A 34 -2.08 -1.60 -3.88
C LEU A 34 -2.22 -0.62 -5.05
N ARG A 35 -1.23 0.26 -5.27
CA ARG A 35 -1.19 1.16 -6.42
C ARG A 35 -1.09 0.40 -7.74
N PHE A 36 -0.27 -0.64 -7.78
CA PHE A 36 -0.11 -1.48 -8.96
C PHE A 36 -1.42 -2.19 -9.31
N VAL A 37 -2.03 -2.90 -8.34
CA VAL A 37 -3.30 -3.62 -8.52
C VAL A 37 -4.41 -2.68 -8.99
N ARG A 38 -4.53 -1.49 -8.37
CA ARG A 38 -5.52 -0.49 -8.79
C ARG A 38 -5.32 -0.01 -10.23
N ARG A 39 -4.06 0.23 -10.65
CA ARG A 39 -3.77 0.63 -12.04
C ARG A 39 -4.08 -0.48 -13.03
N GLU A 40 -3.70 -1.72 -12.73
CA GLU A 40 -3.97 -2.87 -13.60
C GLU A 40 -5.47 -3.14 -13.75
N ALA A 41 -6.23 -3.12 -12.64
CA ALA A 41 -7.68 -3.28 -12.69
C ALA A 41 -8.37 -2.16 -13.49
N GLN A 42 -7.89 -0.91 -13.36
CA GLN A 42 -8.40 0.20 -14.16
C GLN A 42 -8.07 0.05 -15.65
N ALA A 43 -6.86 -0.44 -15.99
CA ALA A 43 -6.48 -0.71 -17.37
C ALA A 43 -7.37 -1.79 -17.98
N GLU A 44 -7.66 -2.86 -17.24
CA GLU A 44 -8.60 -3.92 -17.67
C GLU A 44 -10.01 -3.36 -17.92
N ALA A 45 -10.52 -2.52 -17.00
CA ALA A 45 -11.83 -1.88 -17.15
C ALA A 45 -11.89 -0.99 -18.40
N ASN A 46 -10.81 -0.25 -18.70
CA ASN A 46 -10.72 0.59 -19.89
C ASN A 46 -10.75 -0.25 -21.17
N LEU A 47 -9.97 -1.35 -21.23
CA LEU A 47 -9.96 -2.25 -22.38
C LEU A 47 -11.33 -2.90 -22.61
N ALA A 48 -12.00 -3.34 -21.54
CA ALA A 48 -13.34 -3.92 -21.64
C ALA A 48 -14.40 -2.88 -22.07
N TYR A 49 -14.25 -1.62 -21.64
CA TYR A 49 -15.09 -0.53 -22.09
C TYR A 49 -14.91 -0.25 -23.58
N GLU A 50 -13.67 -0.16 -24.05
CA GLU A 50 -13.34 0.03 -25.46
C GLU A 50 -13.92 -1.10 -26.33
N ASP A 51 -13.81 -2.36 -25.87
CA ASP A 51 -14.36 -3.53 -26.54
C ASP A 51 -15.90 -3.50 -26.61
N TRP A 52 -16.57 -3.05 -25.54
CA TRP A 52 -18.01 -2.86 -25.52
C TRP A 52 -18.47 -1.73 -26.45
N ILE A 53 -17.75 -0.60 -26.46
CA ILE A 53 -18.06 0.53 -27.37
C ILE A 53 -17.87 0.13 -28.83
N ALA A 54 -16.83 -0.64 -29.14
CA ALA A 54 -16.56 -1.14 -30.49
C ALA A 54 -17.61 -2.16 -30.95
N THR A 55 -18.17 -2.98 -30.04
CA THR A 55 -19.21 -3.96 -30.35
C THR A 55 -20.24 -4.05 -29.22
N PRO A 56 -21.27 -3.18 -29.21
CA PRO A 56 -22.23 -3.14 -28.11
C PRO A 56 -23.04 -4.43 -27.99
N SER A 57 -22.95 -5.08 -26.83
CA SER A 57 -23.77 -6.24 -26.46
C SER A 57 -23.90 -6.34 -24.95
N GLY A 58 -24.93 -7.07 -24.47
CA GLY A 58 -25.14 -7.30 -23.04
C GLY A 58 -24.01 -8.08 -22.37
N GLU A 59 -23.43 -9.06 -23.08
CA GLU A 59 -22.30 -9.85 -22.58
C GLU A 59 -21.05 -8.99 -22.37
N ARG A 60 -20.69 -8.17 -23.37
CA ARG A 60 -19.52 -7.26 -23.27
C ARG A 60 -19.72 -6.18 -22.22
N TYR A 61 -20.94 -5.68 -22.08
CA TYR A 61 -21.28 -4.77 -20.99
C TYR A 61 -21.09 -5.43 -19.61
N ALA A 62 -21.49 -6.69 -19.45
CA ALA A 62 -21.28 -7.44 -18.20
C ALA A 62 -19.79 -7.63 -17.89
N VAL A 63 -18.96 -7.92 -18.90
CA VAL A 63 -17.50 -8.01 -18.75
C VAL A 63 -16.91 -6.67 -18.32
N TYR A 64 -17.29 -5.57 -18.99
CA TYR A 64 -16.90 -4.22 -18.60
C TYR A 64 -17.29 -3.91 -17.16
N ARG A 65 -18.53 -4.21 -16.76
CA ARG A 65 -18.99 -3.97 -15.39
C ARG A 65 -18.22 -4.78 -14.36
N ALA A 66 -17.95 -6.06 -14.62
CA ALA A 66 -17.14 -6.87 -13.72
C ALA A 66 -15.71 -6.34 -13.58
N ALA A 67 -15.10 -5.86 -14.67
CA ALA A 67 -13.77 -5.24 -14.62
C ALA A 67 -13.79 -3.90 -13.87
N GLN A 68 -14.84 -3.08 -14.07
CA GLN A 68 -15.03 -1.83 -13.35
C GLN A 68 -15.23 -2.06 -11.85
N ASP A 69 -16.04 -3.05 -11.45
CA ASP A 69 -16.25 -3.39 -10.04
C ASP A 69 -14.94 -3.83 -9.36
N ARG A 70 -14.04 -4.51 -10.08
CA ARG A 70 -12.68 -4.81 -9.58
C ARG A 70 -11.82 -3.56 -9.40
N ALA A 71 -11.88 -2.62 -10.34
CA ALA A 71 -11.14 -1.36 -10.25
C ALA A 71 -11.60 -0.51 -9.04
N ASP A 72 -12.92 -0.45 -8.82
CA ASP A 72 -13.52 0.24 -7.67
C ASP A 72 -13.09 -0.44 -6.35
N ALA A 73 -13.16 -1.76 -6.26
CA ALA A 73 -12.72 -2.50 -5.08
C ALA A 73 -11.22 -2.27 -4.75
N ALA A 74 -10.35 -2.23 -5.77
CA ALA A 74 -8.93 -1.94 -5.58
C ALA A 74 -8.68 -0.49 -5.13
N GLN A 75 -9.48 0.46 -5.62
CA GLN A 75 -9.45 1.85 -5.19
C GLN A 75 -9.89 2.00 -3.72
N ASP A 76 -10.94 1.28 -3.31
CA ASP A 76 -11.42 1.28 -1.93
C ASP A 76 -10.36 0.74 -0.97
N GLN A 77 -9.73 -0.40 -1.31
CA GLN A 77 -8.63 -0.96 -0.51
C GLN A 77 -7.45 0.01 -0.35
N LEU A 78 -7.07 0.70 -1.43
CA LEU A 78 -6.02 1.72 -1.36
C LEU A 78 -6.41 2.91 -0.46
N ALA A 79 -7.67 3.35 -0.53
CA ALA A 79 -8.17 4.45 0.29
C ALA A 79 -8.31 4.07 1.78
N GLU A 80 -8.75 2.86 2.06
CA GLU A 80 -8.81 2.28 3.41
C GLU A 80 -7.41 2.24 4.03
N TRP A 81 -6.43 1.68 3.32
CA TRP A 81 -5.04 1.63 3.77
C TRP A 81 -4.46 3.03 4.04
N ALA A 82 -4.68 3.97 3.11
CA ALA A 82 -4.18 5.35 3.29
C ALA A 82 -4.81 6.04 4.52
N SER A 83 -6.08 5.72 4.81
CA SER A 83 -6.77 6.23 5.99
C SER A 83 -6.25 5.60 7.27
N GLU A 84 -5.94 4.30 7.26
CA GLU A 84 -5.39 3.57 8.40
C GLU A 84 -4.01 4.10 8.80
N ILE A 85 -3.08 4.21 7.84
CA ILE A 85 -1.76 4.80 8.06
C ILE A 85 -1.87 6.25 8.53
N GLY A 86 -2.79 7.04 7.96
CA GLY A 86 -3.03 8.40 8.42
C GLY A 86 -3.44 8.48 9.90
N ARG A 87 -4.27 7.54 10.38
CA ARG A 87 -4.66 7.45 11.80
C ARG A 87 -3.49 7.04 12.68
N GLU A 88 -2.67 6.08 12.28
CA GLU A 88 -1.51 5.63 13.06
C GLU A 88 -0.45 6.73 13.23
N LEU A 89 -0.20 7.49 12.16
CA LEU A 89 0.70 8.65 12.18
C LEU A 89 0.16 9.78 13.06
N SER A 90 -1.15 10.04 13.00
CA SER A 90 -1.81 11.07 13.81
C SER A 90 -1.90 10.68 15.30
N GLY A 91 -2.20 9.42 15.61
CA GLY A 91 -2.26 8.90 16.97
C GLY A 91 -0.90 8.84 17.66
N SER A 92 0.17 8.56 16.91
CA SER A 92 1.55 8.58 17.42
C SER A 92 1.99 9.98 17.87
N GLY A 93 1.44 11.05 17.28
CA GLY A 93 1.72 12.43 17.67
C GLY A 93 1.07 12.86 19.00
N LEU A 94 -0.03 12.21 19.40
CA LEU A 94 -0.72 12.49 20.68
C LEU A 94 -0.09 11.73 21.85
N ALA A 95 0.49 10.55 21.62
CA ALA A 95 1.17 9.77 22.66
C ALA A 95 2.45 10.45 23.19
N VAL A 96 3.14 11.25 22.36
CA VAL A 96 4.35 11.99 22.75
C VAL A 96 4.04 13.20 23.65
N GLN A 97 2.83 13.78 23.59
CA GLN A 97 2.48 14.95 24.40
C GLN A 97 1.95 14.63 25.80
N ALA A 98 1.71 13.36 26.14
CA ALA A 98 1.18 12.95 27.45
C ALA A 98 2.26 12.67 28.52
N LEU A 99 3.55 12.89 28.21
CA LEU A 99 4.69 12.65 29.10
C LEU A 99 5.47 13.94 29.47
N GLY A 100 4.87 15.12 29.26
CA GLY A 100 5.46 16.42 29.59
C GLY A 100 4.94 17.02 30.90
#